data_AF-A0A8H7WZJ7-F1
#
_entry.id   AF-A0A8H7WZJ7-F1
#
_cell.length_a   1.000
_cell.length_b   1.000
_cell.length_c   1.000
_cell.angle_alpha   90.00
_cell.angle_beta   90.00
_cell.angle_gamma   90.00
#
_symmetry.space_group_name_H-M   'P 1'
#
loop_
_entity.id
_entity.type
_entity.pdbx_description
1 polymer ?
#
loop_
_entity_poly.entity_id
_entity_poly.type
_entity_poly.pdbx_seq_one_letter_code
_entity_poly.pdbx_strand_id
1 'polypeptide(L)'
;MSTNSGSSGVLQLNIGSSVFTASLLDNPTALTFQNLLPLNLQMSELNGNDKHGELPTSLPTSASNLGAIRVGDLMLYGSQTLVLWYEDYSSSFTYTRIGRIDDSERLVAAIGSGAVDVGFAAAGNTLAGTPTTTPPRSTPSTNGKRAIVFEVLRSGNSGPSPAWSLSIGSQFEVKYRLPL
;
A
#
# COMPACT_ATOMS: atom_id res chain seq x y z
N MET A 1 -30.49 -12.19 -2.12
CA MET A 1 -29.84 -10.86 -2.23
C MET A 1 -28.51 -10.98 -1.49
N SER A 2 -27.41 -11.19 -2.22
CA SER A 2 -26.07 -11.19 -1.60
C SER A 2 -25.54 -9.77 -1.67
N THR A 3 -25.42 -9.11 -0.52
CA THR A 3 -24.71 -7.83 -0.41
C THR A 3 -23.23 -8.12 -0.64
N ASN A 4 -22.75 -7.77 -1.83
CA ASN A 4 -21.32 -7.78 -2.14
C ASN A 4 -20.66 -6.80 -1.16
N SER A 5 -19.86 -7.31 -0.22
CA SER A 5 -19.13 -6.46 0.71
C SER A 5 -18.02 -5.77 -0.09
N GLY A 6 -18.22 -4.50 -0.41
CA GLY A 6 -17.18 -3.64 -0.98
C GLY A 6 -16.02 -3.59 0.00
N SER A 7 -14.92 -4.25 -0.33
CA SER A 7 -13.74 -4.27 0.52
C SER A 7 -13.12 -2.87 0.50
N SER A 8 -13.30 -2.11 1.59
CA SER A 8 -12.41 -0.99 1.91
C SER A 8 -10.97 -1.51 1.84
N GLY A 9 -10.19 -0.94 0.92
CA GLY A 9 -8.83 -1.39 0.64
C GLY A 9 -7.86 -0.90 1.70
N VAL A 10 -6.82 -1.69 2.00
CA VAL A 10 -5.71 -1.25 2.85
C VAL A 10 -4.51 -0.97 1.96
N LEU A 11 -3.93 0.22 2.12
CA LEU A 11 -2.81 0.73 1.34
C LEU A 11 -1.57 0.82 2.24
N GLN A 12 -0.42 0.41 1.74
CA GLN A 12 0.88 0.69 2.35
C GLN A 12 1.55 1.87 1.66
N LEU A 13 2.11 2.78 2.46
CA LEU A 13 2.92 3.90 1.99
C LEU A 13 4.34 3.77 2.55
N ASN A 14 5.34 3.82 1.69
CA ASN A 14 6.75 3.86 2.05
C ASN A 14 7.27 5.28 1.87
N ILE A 15 7.71 5.90 2.97
CA ILE A 15 8.25 7.27 3.01
C ILE A 15 9.60 7.20 3.71
N GLY A 16 10.69 7.33 2.94
CA GLY A 16 12.03 7.07 3.44
C GLY A 16 12.16 5.66 4.01
N SER A 17 12.55 5.53 5.28
CA SER A 17 12.62 4.26 6.01
C SER A 17 11.34 3.87 6.75
N SER A 18 10.30 4.70 6.70
CA SER A 18 9.05 4.49 7.43
C SER A 18 7.98 3.88 6.54
N VAL A 19 7.20 2.97 7.11
CA VAL A 19 6.04 2.35 6.46
C VAL A 19 4.78 2.77 7.20
N PHE A 20 3.80 3.25 6.45
CA PHE A 20 2.48 3.64 6.94
C PHE A 20 1.41 2.75 6.34
N THR A 21 0.30 2.63 7.05
CA THR A 21 -0.93 2.02 6.53
C THR A 21 -1.99 3.10 6.38
N ALA A 22 -2.75 3.03 5.30
CA ALA A 22 -3.88 3.90 5.04
C ALA A 22 -5.12 3.09 4.69
N SER A 23 -6.25 3.49 5.27
CA SER A 23 -7.58 2.99 4.91
C SER A 23 -8.09 3.73 3.68
N LEU A 24 -8.47 2.98 2.64
CA LEU A 24 -9.11 3.51 1.44
C LEU A 24 -10.62 3.48 1.58
N LEU A 25 -11.27 4.51 1.05
CA LEU A 25 -12.72 4.58 0.98
C LEU A 25 -13.27 3.61 -0.07
N ASP A 26 -14.49 3.14 0.13
CA ASP A 26 -15.25 2.39 -0.87
C ASP A 26 -15.85 3.35 -1.90
N ASN A 27 -15.04 3.78 -2.87
CA ASN A 27 -15.49 4.63 -3.97
C ASN A 27 -14.71 4.37 -5.27
N PRO A 28 -15.24 4.81 -6.44
CA PRO A 28 -14.61 4.55 -7.74
C PRO A 28 -13.19 5.11 -7.87
N THR A 29 -12.91 6.25 -7.24
CA THR A 29 -11.58 6.88 -7.27
C THR A 29 -10.55 6.02 -6.56
N ALA A 30 -10.85 5.57 -5.34
CA ALA A 30 -9.99 4.72 -4.55
C ALA A 30 -9.79 3.34 -5.18
N LEU A 31 -10.83 2.77 -5.81
CA LEU A 31 -10.71 1.53 -6.58
C LEU A 31 -9.77 1.69 -7.78
N THR A 32 -9.92 2.78 -8.54
CA THR A 32 -9.07 3.04 -9.71
C THR A 32 -7.63 3.36 -9.29
N PHE A 33 -7.44 4.08 -8.18
CA PHE A 33 -6.12 4.31 -7.59
C PHE A 33 -5.42 3.02 -7.19
N GLN A 34 -6.14 2.05 -6.59
CA GLN A 34 -5.57 0.73 -6.25
C GLN A 34 -5.05 -0.03 -7.49
N ASN A 35 -5.69 0.14 -8.64
CA ASN A 35 -5.25 -0.49 -9.88
C ASN A 35 -3.97 0.11 -10.46
N LEU A 36 -3.49 1.25 -9.94
CA LEU A 36 -2.21 1.84 -10.30
C LEU A 36 -1.03 1.26 -9.49
N LEU A 37 -1.31 0.45 -8.45
CA LEU A 37 -0.29 -0.05 -7.55
C LEU A 37 0.48 -1.24 -8.16
N PRO A 38 1.79 -1.39 -7.87
CA PRO A 38 2.61 -0.49 -7.07
C PRO A 38 2.95 0.80 -7.85
N LEU A 39 2.98 1.93 -7.13
CA LEU A 39 3.21 3.26 -7.69
C LEU A 39 4.26 4.00 -6.85
N ASN A 40 5.26 4.60 -7.49
CA ASN A 40 6.18 5.52 -6.82
C ASN A 40 5.96 6.92 -7.39
N LEU A 41 5.79 7.92 -6.51
CA LEU A 41 5.67 9.31 -6.89
C LEU A 41 6.72 10.14 -6.16
N GLN A 42 7.43 10.98 -6.89
CA GLN A 42 8.11 12.12 -6.28
C GLN A 42 7.05 13.17 -5.97
N MET A 43 6.80 13.43 -4.69
CA MET A 43 5.80 14.37 -4.24
C MET A 43 6.46 15.66 -3.77
N SER A 44 6.06 16.78 -4.38
CA SER A 44 6.55 18.11 -4.05
C SER A 44 5.73 18.72 -2.92
N GLU A 45 6.35 19.60 -2.14
CA GLU A 45 5.68 20.35 -1.10
C GLU A 45 5.05 21.63 -1.66
N LEU A 46 3.82 21.91 -1.22
CA LEU A 46 3.19 23.20 -1.39
C LEU A 46 2.83 23.76 -0.01
N ASN A 47 3.13 25.04 0.21
CA ASN A 47 2.78 25.82 1.41
C ASN A 47 3.17 25.24 2.79
N GLY A 48 3.93 24.15 2.85
CA GLY A 48 4.36 23.53 4.11
C GLY A 48 3.29 22.70 4.83
N ASN A 49 2.17 22.38 4.18
CA ASN A 49 1.06 21.61 4.76
C ASN A 49 0.65 20.37 3.96
N ASP A 50 1.04 20.29 2.68
CA ASP A 50 0.75 19.15 1.80
C ASP A 50 1.97 18.69 0.99
N LYS A 51 1.93 17.41 0.61
CA LYS A 51 2.73 16.88 -0.50
C LYS A 51 1.79 16.54 -1.65
N HIS A 52 2.19 16.84 -2.87
CA HIS A 52 1.42 16.49 -4.07
C HIS A 52 2.28 15.88 -5.16
N GLY A 53 1.69 14.97 -5.94
CA GLY A 53 2.33 14.32 -7.08
C GLY A 53 1.32 14.02 -8.19
N GLU A 54 1.79 14.03 -9.43
CA GLU A 54 0.95 13.75 -10.60
C GLU A 54 0.86 12.23 -10.85
N LEU A 55 -0.35 11.72 -10.97
CA LEU A 55 -0.63 10.33 -11.33
C LEU A 55 -0.34 10.10 -12.82
N PRO A 56 0.03 8.88 -13.24
CA PRO A 56 0.28 8.57 -14.65
C PRO A 56 -0.99 8.64 -15.52
N THR A 57 -2.17 8.57 -14.91
CA THR A 57 -3.47 8.63 -15.59
C THR A 57 -4.49 9.36 -14.74
N SER A 58 -5.47 10.02 -15.37
CA SER A 58 -6.62 10.59 -14.67
C SER A 58 -7.50 9.51 -14.02
N LEU A 59 -8.05 9.82 -12.85
CA LEU A 59 -8.99 9.00 -12.10
C LEU A 59 -10.42 9.57 -12.19
N PRO A 60 -11.46 8.74 -11.95
CA PRO A 60 -12.81 9.23 -11.71
C PRO A 60 -12.83 10.21 -10.52
N THR A 61 -13.70 11.22 -10.57
CA THR A 61 -13.77 12.27 -9.55
C THR A 61 -15.18 12.40 -8.98
N SER A 62 -15.28 12.64 -7.68
CA SER A 62 -16.51 13.08 -7.00
C SER A 62 -16.11 14.21 -6.05
N ALA A 63 -15.68 15.32 -6.65
CA ALA A 63 -15.06 16.40 -5.90
C ALA A 63 -16.10 17.20 -5.11
N SER A 64 -15.82 17.44 -3.84
CA SER A 64 -16.63 18.26 -2.96
C SER A 64 -15.77 19.12 -2.06
N ASN A 65 -16.32 20.23 -1.57
CA ASN A 65 -15.67 21.00 -0.52
C ASN A 65 -15.86 20.27 0.80
N LEU A 66 -14.76 19.89 1.44
CA LEU A 66 -14.78 19.15 2.71
C LEU A 66 -14.71 20.07 3.93
N GLY A 67 -14.45 21.37 3.74
CA GLY A 67 -14.24 22.37 4.78
C GLY A 67 -12.97 22.15 5.58
N ALA A 68 -12.91 21.05 6.34
CA ALA A 68 -11.79 20.66 7.17
C ALA A 68 -11.00 19.51 6.54
N ILE A 69 -9.71 19.74 6.38
CA ILE A 69 -8.72 18.74 5.99
C ILE A 69 -7.87 18.42 7.21
N ARG A 70 -7.55 17.14 7.38
CA ARG A 70 -6.87 16.63 8.57
C ARG A 70 -5.56 15.94 8.19
N VAL A 71 -4.58 16.01 9.08
CA VAL A 71 -3.32 15.24 8.96
C VAL A 71 -3.60 13.79 8.58
N GLY A 72 -2.88 13.27 7.59
CA GLY A 72 -3.03 11.91 7.07
C GLY A 72 -4.09 11.76 5.98
N ASP A 73 -4.87 12.79 5.64
CA ASP A 73 -5.83 12.69 4.55
C ASP A 73 -5.12 12.48 3.20
N LEU A 74 -5.62 11.49 2.44
CA LEU A 74 -5.18 11.20 1.08
C LEU A 74 -6.32 11.54 0.11
N MET A 75 -6.06 12.49 -0.79
CA MET A 75 -7.09 13.08 -1.64
C MET A 75 -6.61 13.27 -3.08
N LEU A 76 -7.56 13.46 -3.99
CA LEU A 76 -7.33 13.85 -5.37
C LEU A 76 -7.76 15.31 -5.58
N TYR A 77 -6.86 16.12 -6.10
CA TYR A 77 -7.16 17.44 -6.66
C TYR A 77 -7.27 17.34 -8.18
N GLY A 78 -8.34 17.91 -8.74
CA GLY A 78 -8.71 17.65 -10.13
C GLY A 78 -8.92 16.14 -10.36
N SER A 79 -8.37 15.62 -11.45
CA SER A 79 -8.44 14.19 -11.80
C SER A 79 -7.11 13.45 -11.68
N GLN A 80 -6.00 14.14 -11.43
CA GLN A 80 -4.67 13.54 -11.60
C GLN A 80 -3.65 13.93 -10.52
N THR A 81 -3.93 14.93 -9.68
CA THR A 81 -3.00 15.36 -8.62
C THR A 81 -3.33 14.66 -7.32
N LEU A 82 -2.52 13.69 -6.91
CA LEU A 82 -2.62 13.05 -5.60
C LEU A 82 -2.05 14.00 -4.55
N VAL A 83 -2.77 14.18 -3.44
CA VAL A 83 -2.38 15.06 -2.34
C VAL A 83 -2.40 14.29 -1.02
N LEU A 84 -1.28 14.32 -0.30
CA LEU A 84 -1.13 13.80 1.05
C LEU A 84 -0.95 14.97 2.02
N TRP A 85 -1.89 15.12 2.93
CA TRP A 85 -1.89 16.19 3.92
C TRP A 85 -1.14 15.75 5.18
N TYR A 86 -0.23 16.59 5.68
CA TYR A 86 0.49 16.35 6.93
C TYR A 86 0.32 17.47 7.96
N GLU A 87 -0.49 18.49 7.65
CA GLU A 87 -0.97 19.49 8.60
C GLU A 87 -2.49 19.67 8.45
N ASP A 88 -3.16 20.01 9.56
CA ASP A 88 -4.59 20.36 9.53
C ASP A 88 -4.79 21.67 8.76
N TYR A 89 -5.79 21.71 7.89
CA TYR A 89 -6.02 22.88 7.05
C TYR A 89 -7.51 23.10 6.77
N SER A 90 -7.93 24.36 6.73
CA SER A 90 -9.27 24.74 6.31
C SER A 90 -9.23 25.21 4.87
N SER A 91 -9.89 24.48 3.97
CA SER A 91 -9.81 24.73 2.53
C SER A 91 -11.18 25.09 1.93
N SER A 92 -11.20 26.10 1.06
CA SER A 92 -12.34 26.42 0.19
C SER A 92 -12.34 25.62 -1.12
N PHE A 93 -11.26 24.88 -1.41
CA PHE A 93 -11.16 24.06 -2.62
C PHE A 93 -11.97 22.77 -2.52
N THR A 94 -12.17 22.14 -3.68
CA THR A 94 -12.84 20.85 -3.79
C THR A 94 -11.82 19.74 -4.03
N TYR A 95 -12.06 18.61 -3.39
CA TYR A 95 -11.23 17.41 -3.50
C TYR A 95 -12.11 16.18 -3.61
N THR A 96 -11.60 15.13 -4.24
CA THR A 96 -12.18 13.78 -4.10
C THR A 96 -11.39 13.02 -3.05
N ARG A 97 -12.05 12.60 -1.96
CA ARG A 97 -11.38 11.86 -0.89
C ARG A 97 -11.09 10.41 -1.35
N ILE A 98 -9.85 9.97 -1.17
CA ILE A 98 -9.41 8.61 -1.52
C ILE A 98 -9.32 7.74 -0.27
N GLY A 99 -8.71 8.26 0.78
CA GLY A 99 -8.47 7.51 2.01
C GLY A 99 -7.80 8.37 3.07
N ARG A 100 -7.20 7.71 4.06
CA ARG A 100 -6.51 8.35 5.16
C ARG A 100 -5.46 7.41 5.76
N ILE A 101 -4.30 7.96 6.13
CA ILE A 101 -3.30 7.25 6.94
C ILE A 101 -3.86 7.00 8.34
N ASP A 102 -3.76 5.75 8.81
CA ASP A 102 -4.35 5.33 10.08
C ASP A 102 -3.56 5.86 11.28
N ASP A 103 -2.23 5.82 11.21
CA ASP A 103 -1.30 6.26 12.26
C ASP A 103 -0.59 7.56 11.85
N SER A 104 -1.40 8.62 11.73
CA SER A 104 -0.96 9.91 11.19
C SER A 104 -0.01 10.69 12.11
N GLU A 105 0.15 10.30 13.38
CA GLU A 105 0.98 11.00 14.37
C GLU A 105 2.47 10.98 14.02
N ARG A 106 2.94 9.91 13.37
CA ARG A 106 4.34 9.78 12.93
C ARG A 106 4.62 10.37 11.55
N LEU A 107 3.57 10.84 10.85
CA LEU A 107 3.68 11.27 9.45
C LEU A 107 4.57 12.49 9.30
N VAL A 108 4.36 13.53 10.12
CA VAL A 108 5.08 14.81 10.02
C VAL A 108 6.60 14.59 10.13
N ALA A 109 7.02 13.76 11.08
CA ALA A 109 8.44 13.47 11.27
C ALA A 109 9.05 12.66 10.11
N ALA A 110 8.30 11.72 9.53
CA ALA A 110 8.79 10.89 8.44
C ALA A 110 8.81 11.60 7.08
N ILE A 111 7.84 12.49 6.83
CA ILE A 111 7.66 13.14 5.54
C ILE A 111 8.62 14.30 5.31
N GLY A 112 9.04 14.98 6.39
CA GLY A 112 10.02 16.06 6.35
C GLY A 112 9.62 17.26 5.49
N SER A 113 10.56 18.18 5.28
CA SER A 113 10.39 19.37 4.43
C SER A 113 10.83 19.11 2.99
N GLY A 114 10.18 19.74 2.02
CA GLY A 114 10.56 19.68 0.60
C GLY A 114 10.07 18.42 -0.13
N ALA A 115 10.63 18.12 -1.30
CA ALA A 115 10.18 16.98 -2.10
C ALA A 115 10.59 15.64 -1.47
N VAL A 116 9.73 14.63 -1.60
CA VAL A 116 9.95 13.28 -1.06
C VAL A 116 9.43 12.21 -2.01
N ASP A 117 10.17 11.11 -2.16
CA ASP A 117 9.67 9.93 -2.88
C ASP A 117 8.75 9.11 -1.98
N VAL A 118 7.53 8.88 -2.44
CA VAL A 118 6.52 8.07 -1.74
C VAL A 118 6.16 6.87 -2.59
N GLY A 119 6.39 5.68 -2.03
CA GLY A 119 5.98 4.41 -2.63
C GLY A 119 4.63 3.98 -2.10
N PHE A 120 3.74 3.57 -2.98
CA PHE A 120 2.40 3.08 -2.69
C PHE A 120 2.28 1.63 -3.13
N ALA A 121 1.79 0.76 -2.26
CA ALA A 121 1.57 -0.65 -2.55
C ALA A 121 0.28 -1.14 -1.91
N ALA A 122 -0.35 -2.17 -2.49
CA ALA A 122 -1.41 -2.88 -1.80
C ALA A 122 -0.83 -3.41 -0.48
N ALA A 123 -1.55 -3.23 0.64
CA ALA A 123 -1.17 -3.94 1.85
C ALA A 123 -1.23 -5.43 1.52
N GLY A 124 -0.07 -6.09 1.54
CA GLY A 124 -0.02 -7.51 1.26
C GLY A 124 -1.07 -8.19 2.14
N ASN A 125 -1.89 -9.07 1.56
CA ASN A 125 -2.73 -9.94 2.35
C ASN A 125 -1.79 -10.61 3.35
N THR A 126 -1.75 -10.15 4.60
CA THR A 126 -1.31 -10.97 5.70
C THR A 126 -2.26 -12.14 5.57
N LEU A 127 -1.77 -13.28 5.07
CA LEU A 127 -2.54 -14.50 5.12
C LEU A 127 -2.85 -14.65 6.61
N ALA A 128 -4.07 -14.25 7.00
CA ALA A 128 -4.71 -14.60 8.25
C ALA A 128 -5.08 -16.08 8.15
N GLY A 129 -4.05 -16.87 7.91
CA GLY A 129 -3.91 -18.26 8.21
C GLY A 129 -2.53 -18.32 8.84
N THR A 130 -2.47 -18.17 10.16
CA THR A 130 -1.65 -19.15 10.88
C THR A 130 -2.00 -20.50 10.25
N PRO A 131 -1.05 -21.23 9.63
CA PRO A 131 -1.34 -22.62 9.38
C PRO A 131 -1.64 -23.19 10.76
N THR A 132 -2.91 -23.55 11.00
CA THR A 132 -3.26 -24.47 12.06
C THR A 132 -2.51 -25.75 11.71
N THR A 133 -1.28 -25.85 12.20
CA THR A 133 -0.47 -27.04 12.11
C THR A 133 -1.12 -28.07 13.04
N THR A 134 -2.11 -28.79 12.53
CA THR A 134 -2.00 -30.23 12.68
C THR A 134 -0.82 -30.63 11.80
N PRO A 135 0.33 -31.03 12.38
CA PRO A 135 1.51 -31.29 11.58
C PRO A 135 1.21 -32.48 10.65
N PRO A 136 1.37 -32.34 9.32
CA PRO A 136 1.52 -33.53 8.49
C PRO A 136 2.79 -34.24 8.97
N ARG A 137 2.64 -35.55 9.19
CA ARG A 137 3.67 -36.49 9.66
C ARG A 137 5.06 -36.10 9.18
N SER A 138 5.91 -35.74 10.14
CA SER A 138 7.32 -35.39 9.94
C SER A 138 8.07 -36.48 9.16
N THR A 139 8.61 -36.13 7.99
CA THR A 139 9.76 -36.83 7.43
C THR A 139 11.04 -36.24 8.03
N PRO A 140 12.04 -37.05 8.43
CA PRO A 140 13.27 -36.53 8.99
C PRO A 140 14.09 -35.81 7.90
N SER A 141 14.56 -34.60 8.18
CA SER A 141 15.60 -33.93 7.40
C SER A 141 16.94 -34.04 8.13
N THR A 142 17.93 -34.63 7.47
CA THR A 142 19.33 -34.68 7.92
C THR A 142 19.88 -33.25 8.03
N ASN A 143 20.57 -32.92 9.14
CA ASN A 143 21.14 -31.61 9.53
C ASN A 143 20.27 -30.58 10.28
N GLY A 144 19.11 -30.95 10.84
CA GLY A 144 18.44 -30.13 11.87
C GLY A 144 17.87 -28.79 11.39
N LYS A 145 17.86 -28.51 10.09
CA LYS A 145 17.20 -27.35 9.49
C LYS A 145 15.74 -27.68 9.16
N ARG A 146 14.85 -26.73 9.40
CA ARG A 146 13.42 -26.85 9.03
C ARG A 146 13.22 -26.21 7.65
N ALA A 147 12.59 -26.93 6.72
CA ALA A 147 12.29 -26.40 5.40
C ALA A 147 10.91 -25.73 5.37
N ILE A 148 10.82 -24.57 4.72
CA ILE A 148 9.55 -23.93 4.35
C ILE A 148 9.46 -23.97 2.82
N VAL A 149 8.37 -24.52 2.30
CA VAL A 149 8.13 -24.61 0.85
C VAL A 149 7.15 -23.52 0.47
N PHE A 150 7.55 -22.63 -0.43
CA PHE A 150 6.68 -21.63 -1.03
C PHE A 150 6.29 -22.09 -2.43
N GLU A 151 5.00 -22.20 -2.71
CA GLU A 151 4.50 -22.39 -4.08
C GLU A 151 4.35 -21.01 -4.74
N VAL A 152 5.18 -20.75 -5.76
CA VAL A 152 5.06 -19.53 -6.57
C VAL A 152 4.02 -19.81 -7.66
N LEU A 153 2.80 -19.31 -7.46
CA LEU A 153 1.78 -19.29 -8.50
C LEU A 153 2.15 -18.23 -9.54
N ARG A 154 2.61 -18.65 -10.72
CA ARG A 154 2.76 -17.74 -11.86
C ARG A 154 1.37 -17.40 -12.41
N SER A 155 0.85 -16.21 -12.15
CA SER A 155 -0.20 -15.64 -13.01
C SER A 155 0.45 -15.27 -14.34
N GLY A 156 -0.04 -15.82 -15.45
CA GLY A 156 0.60 -15.81 -16.76
C GLY A 156 0.91 -14.44 -17.34
N ASN A 157 2.06 -13.86 -16.98
CA ASN A 157 2.67 -12.77 -17.73
C ASN A 157 4.16 -13.10 -17.93
N SER A 158 4.60 -13.19 -19.18
CA SER A 158 5.95 -13.56 -19.60
C SER A 158 6.94 -12.38 -19.48
N GLY A 159 6.96 -11.76 -18.30
CA GLY A 159 7.97 -10.76 -17.91
C GLY A 159 9.00 -11.35 -16.95
N PRO A 160 10.18 -10.72 -16.79
CA PRO A 160 11.15 -11.16 -15.79
C PRO A 160 10.48 -11.16 -14.41
N SER A 161 10.62 -12.28 -13.68
CA SER A 161 10.04 -12.43 -12.35
C SER A 161 10.58 -11.35 -11.41
N PRO A 162 9.74 -10.68 -10.60
CA PRO A 162 10.24 -9.75 -9.60
C PRO A 162 11.09 -10.52 -8.58
N ALA A 163 12.36 -10.14 -8.46
CA ALA A 163 13.25 -10.66 -7.44
C ALA A 163 12.90 -10.00 -6.10
N TRP A 164 11.99 -10.58 -5.34
CA TRP A 164 11.86 -10.29 -3.92
C TRP A 164 12.80 -11.22 -3.14
N SER A 165 13.56 -10.67 -2.18
CA SER A 165 14.36 -11.44 -1.24
C SER A 165 13.73 -11.35 0.15
N LEU A 166 13.29 -12.48 0.71
CA LEU A 166 12.85 -12.60 2.10
C LEU A 166 13.98 -13.23 2.92
N SER A 167 14.52 -12.49 3.89
CA SER A 167 15.51 -13.03 4.82
C SER A 167 14.81 -13.72 5.99
N ILE A 168 14.67 -15.04 5.93
CA ILE A 168 14.30 -15.86 7.09
C ILE A 168 15.59 -16.28 7.81
N GLY A 169 15.64 -16.08 9.13
CA GLY A 169 16.85 -16.28 9.94
C GLY A 169 17.51 -17.66 9.79
N SER A 170 18.72 -17.79 10.34
CA SER A 170 19.72 -18.87 10.11
C SER A 170 19.31 -20.33 10.42
N GLN A 171 18.06 -20.57 10.81
CA GLN A 171 17.49 -21.90 11.11
C GLN A 171 16.69 -22.51 9.95
N PHE A 172 16.39 -21.72 8.91
CA PHE A 172 15.52 -22.10 7.81
C PHE A 172 16.25 -22.08 6.46
N GLU A 173 15.86 -22.97 5.55
CA GLU A 173 16.36 -23.03 4.19
C GLU A 173 15.19 -22.82 3.22
N VAL A 174 15.32 -21.85 2.31
CA VAL A 174 14.32 -21.57 1.27
C VAL A 174 14.56 -22.52 0.10
N LYS A 175 13.56 -23.32 -0.27
CA LYS A 175 13.61 -24.18 -1.46
C LYS A 175 12.50 -23.78 -2.42
N TYR A 176 12.89 -23.44 -3.65
CA TYR A 176 11.95 -23.18 -4.74
C TYR A 176 11.71 -24.48 -5.51
N ARG A 177 10.44 -24.81 -5.74
CA ARG A 177 10.06 -25.91 -6.64
C ARG A 177 9.49 -25.29 -7.91
N LEU A 178 10.13 -25.53 -9.04
CA LEU A 178 9.54 -25.22 -10.34
C LEU A 178 8.41 -26.23 -10.61
N PRO A 179 7.26 -25.80 -11.17
CA PRO A 179 6.23 -26.73 -11.60
C PRO A 179 6.78 -27.66 -12.70
N LEU A 180 6.33 -28.92 -12.68
CA LEU A 180 6.58 -29.91 -13.73
C LEU A 180 5.81 -29.54 -15.00
#